data_AF-I9JYY7-F1
#
_entry.id   AF-I9JYY7-F1
#
_cell.length_a   1.000
_cell.length_b   1.000
_cell.length_c   1.000
_cell.angle_alpha   90.00
_cell.angle_beta   90.00
_cell.angle_gamma   90.00
#
_symmetry.space_group_name_H-M   'P 1'
#
loop_
_entity.id
_entity.type
_entity.pdbx_description
1 polymer ?
#
loop_
_entity_poly.entity_id
_entity_poly.type
_entity_poly.pdbx_seq_one_letter_code
_entity_poly.pdbx_strand_id
1 'polypeptide(L)'
;MGDYDFNDFVMNYSYELEKGDNNMITALKLTFTPIAKGAASWTHIGVGIELPLSADNIDKAKSEGATLEEGNDRATFIVWNDVNTAFGTTEGYVNTEGAAVGVSAIPVEVTVRLKTPVSSLLTQKFNPFIFVNSRQREIHLVDYKPTKHADTSLFGTENDRSDPGAEVYYRMDNRYPWALDFPRKEDSSPAWNYPKERVIITKAYPNYEKWVLDQSNLSWFDASVSGNVNKEFLY
;
A
#
# COMPACT_ATOMS: atom_id res chain seq x y z
N MET A 1 -10.40 17.65 -6.34
CA MET A 1 -9.65 16.73 -7.20
C MET A 1 -8.22 16.76 -6.71
N GLY A 2 -7.70 15.61 -6.25
CA GLY A 2 -6.28 15.50 -5.88
C GLY A 2 -5.38 15.79 -7.09
N ASP A 3 -4.13 16.13 -6.82
CA ASP A 3 -3.09 16.32 -7.83
C ASP A 3 -2.62 15.01 -8.47
N TYR A 4 -2.94 13.87 -7.85
CA TYR A 4 -2.79 12.53 -8.42
C TYR A 4 -1.34 12.23 -8.85
N ASP A 5 -0.43 12.62 -7.97
CA ASP A 5 1.00 12.37 -8.05
C ASP A 5 1.40 11.02 -7.41
N PHE A 6 0.46 10.31 -6.77
CA PHE A 6 0.66 8.99 -6.15
C PHE A 6 1.78 8.95 -5.10
N ASN A 7 2.01 10.08 -4.42
CA ASN A 7 3.03 10.16 -3.37
C ASN A 7 2.45 10.49 -1.98
N ASP A 8 1.12 10.66 -1.85
CA ASP A 8 0.40 10.85 -0.57
C ASP A 8 0.95 9.94 0.54
N PHE A 9 1.22 8.68 0.21
CA PHE A 9 2.06 7.78 0.97
C PHE A 9 2.76 6.77 0.06
N VAL A 10 4.05 6.55 0.28
CA VAL A 10 4.85 5.56 -0.44
C VAL A 10 5.56 4.67 0.57
N MET A 11 5.49 3.36 0.37
CA MET A 11 6.07 2.37 1.27
C MET A 11 6.58 1.17 0.47
N ASN A 12 7.76 0.68 0.85
CA ASN A 12 8.20 -0.64 0.45
C ASN A 12 7.67 -1.67 1.45
N TYR A 13 7.25 -2.83 0.93
CA TYR A 13 6.95 -3.98 1.77
C TYR A 13 7.50 -5.26 1.15
N SER A 14 7.87 -6.21 1.99
CA SER A 14 8.35 -7.53 1.58
C SER A 14 7.78 -8.61 2.50
N TYR A 15 7.90 -9.86 2.07
CA TYR A 15 7.49 -11.00 2.87
C TYR A 15 8.45 -12.18 2.71
N GLU A 16 8.60 -12.95 3.78
CA GLU A 16 9.24 -14.25 3.81
C GLU A 16 8.30 -15.27 4.44
N LEU A 17 8.31 -16.50 3.93
CA LEU A 17 7.54 -17.61 4.48
C LEU A 17 8.48 -18.52 5.26
N GLU A 18 8.28 -18.58 6.57
CA GLU A 18 8.96 -19.56 7.43
C GLU A 18 8.25 -20.90 7.26
N LYS A 19 9.05 -21.96 7.03
CA LYS A 19 8.54 -23.31 6.83
C LYS A 19 9.14 -24.26 7.85
N GLY A 20 8.28 -25.10 8.42
CA GLY A 20 8.66 -26.18 9.32
C GLY A 20 8.63 -27.54 8.65
N ASP A 21 8.23 -28.54 9.42
CA ASP A 21 8.12 -29.93 8.97
C ASP A 21 7.22 -30.05 7.73
N ASN A 22 7.57 -30.99 6.85
CA ASN A 22 6.87 -31.24 5.58
C ASN A 22 6.73 -30.01 4.68
N ASN A 23 7.63 -29.00 4.82
CA ASN A 23 7.61 -27.76 4.04
C ASN A 23 6.32 -26.94 4.23
N MET A 24 5.64 -27.13 5.36
CA MET A 24 4.42 -26.38 5.72
C MET A 24 4.81 -25.00 6.25
N ILE A 25 4.09 -23.97 5.83
CA ILE A 25 4.27 -22.59 6.27
C ILE A 25 3.80 -22.48 7.72
N THR A 26 4.70 -22.08 8.62
CA THR A 26 4.45 -21.94 10.06
C THR A 26 4.34 -20.48 10.48
N ALA A 27 5.00 -19.57 9.74
CA ALA A 27 4.94 -18.13 9.99
C ALA A 27 5.18 -17.32 8.71
N LEU A 28 4.78 -16.06 8.77
CA LEU A 28 5.15 -15.04 7.81
C LEU A 28 6.00 -14.00 8.51
N LYS A 29 7.07 -13.55 7.87
CA LYS A 29 7.81 -12.36 8.27
C LYS A 29 7.54 -11.30 7.23
N LEU A 30 7.01 -10.16 7.65
CA LEU A 30 6.71 -9.04 6.79
C LEU A 30 7.61 -7.88 7.22
N THR A 31 8.17 -7.17 6.25
CA THR A 31 8.93 -5.95 6.55
C THR A 31 8.27 -4.80 5.81
N PHE A 32 8.01 -3.71 6.53
CA PHE A 32 7.43 -2.50 5.98
C PHE A 32 8.40 -1.34 6.21
N THR A 33 8.66 -0.56 5.16
CA THR A 33 9.56 0.59 5.19
C THR A 33 8.88 1.79 4.54
N PRO A 34 8.38 2.76 5.33
CA PRO A 34 7.87 4.01 4.78
C PRO A 34 8.97 4.75 4.01
N ILE A 35 8.61 5.29 2.84
CA ILE A 35 9.53 5.97 1.92
C ILE A 35 9.18 7.44 1.79
N ALA A 36 7.89 7.77 1.67
CA ALA A 36 7.43 9.15 1.56
C ALA A 36 6.02 9.33 2.13
N LYS A 37 5.69 10.58 2.44
CA LYS A 37 4.36 11.03 2.83
C LYS A 37 4.11 12.39 2.17
N GLY A 38 3.42 12.41 1.03
CA GLY A 38 3.00 13.60 0.29
C GLY A 38 1.73 14.26 0.84
N ALA A 39 1.52 14.20 2.16
CA ALA A 39 0.28 14.68 2.77
C ALA A 39 0.55 15.78 3.79
N ALA A 40 -0.42 16.70 3.94
CA ALA A 40 -0.36 17.77 4.93
C ALA A 40 -0.09 17.26 6.36
N SER A 41 0.43 18.13 7.23
CA SER A 41 0.85 17.75 8.59
C SER A 41 -0.29 17.25 9.48
N TRP A 42 -1.53 17.72 9.24
CA TRP A 42 -2.73 17.26 9.94
C TRP A 42 -3.33 15.97 9.35
N THR A 43 -2.76 15.44 8.27
CA THR A 43 -3.20 14.16 7.68
C THR A 43 -2.43 13.03 8.34
N HIS A 44 -3.11 12.28 9.21
CA HIS A 44 -2.60 11.10 9.88
C HIS A 44 -2.86 9.87 9.02
N ILE A 45 -1.80 9.15 8.66
CA ILE A 45 -1.88 7.96 7.81
C ILE A 45 -1.49 6.75 8.66
N GLY A 46 -2.43 5.86 8.89
CA GLY A 46 -2.16 4.53 9.42
C GLY A 46 -1.99 3.53 8.29
N VAL A 47 -1.39 2.38 8.61
CA VAL A 47 -1.10 1.31 7.65
C VAL A 47 -1.52 -0.02 8.24
N GLY A 48 -2.19 -0.83 7.42
CA GLY A 48 -2.52 -2.20 7.74
C GLY A 48 -2.30 -3.15 6.57
N ILE A 49 -2.44 -4.43 6.86
CA ILE A 49 -2.42 -5.50 5.88
C ILE A 49 -3.45 -6.57 6.24
N GLU A 50 -4.35 -6.89 5.31
CA GLU A 50 -5.18 -8.10 5.39
C GLU A 50 -4.46 -9.24 4.67
N LEU A 51 -4.32 -10.37 5.36
CA LEU A 51 -3.74 -11.60 4.84
C LEU A 51 -4.84 -12.59 4.42
N PRO A 52 -4.61 -13.45 3.41
CA PRO A 52 -5.56 -14.48 2.99
C PRO A 52 -5.54 -15.69 3.94
N LEU A 53 -5.68 -15.41 5.23
CA LEU A 53 -5.72 -16.36 6.34
C LEU A 53 -6.91 -16.01 7.22
N SER A 54 -7.57 -17.00 7.81
CA SER A 54 -8.55 -16.73 8.86
C SER A 54 -7.85 -16.10 10.07
N ALA A 55 -8.48 -15.09 10.67
CA ALA A 55 -7.98 -14.47 11.91
C ALA A 55 -7.83 -15.52 13.03
N ASP A 56 -8.69 -16.54 13.06
CA ASP A 56 -8.64 -17.62 14.06
C ASP A 56 -7.39 -18.50 13.93
N ASN A 57 -6.75 -18.56 12.76
CA ASN A 57 -5.53 -19.33 12.57
C ASN A 57 -4.27 -18.61 13.08
N ILE A 58 -4.37 -17.38 13.56
CA ILE A 58 -3.21 -16.61 14.04
C ILE A 58 -2.92 -16.95 15.51
N ASP A 59 -1.69 -17.36 15.80
CA ASP A 59 -1.15 -17.47 17.15
C ASP A 59 -0.74 -16.07 17.63
N LYS A 60 -1.73 -15.30 18.11
CA LYS A 60 -1.56 -13.91 18.55
C LYS A 60 -0.49 -13.77 19.64
N ALA A 61 -0.35 -14.77 20.52
CA ALA A 61 0.60 -14.73 21.63
C ALA A 61 2.07 -14.83 21.18
N LYS A 62 2.31 -15.34 19.96
CA LYS A 62 3.66 -15.46 19.39
C LYS A 62 3.87 -14.60 18.13
N SER A 63 2.89 -13.77 17.80
CA SER A 63 2.99 -12.80 16.72
C SER A 63 3.41 -11.45 17.31
N GLU A 64 4.25 -10.71 16.59
CA GLU A 64 4.89 -9.48 17.08
C GLU A 64 5.06 -8.46 15.97
N GLY A 65 5.32 -7.20 16.34
CA GLY A 65 5.58 -6.10 15.40
C GLY A 65 4.33 -5.39 14.85
N ALA A 66 3.14 -5.99 14.98
CA ALA A 66 1.86 -5.37 14.59
C ALA A 66 0.71 -5.83 15.49
N THR A 67 -0.41 -5.11 15.44
CA THR A 67 -1.62 -5.45 16.20
C THR A 67 -2.59 -6.24 15.32
N LEU A 68 -2.90 -7.49 15.69
CA LEU A 68 -4.01 -8.22 15.08
C LEU A 68 -5.33 -7.54 15.45
N GLU A 69 -6.05 -7.07 14.44
CA GLU A 69 -7.33 -6.39 14.60
C GLU A 69 -8.48 -7.40 14.71
N GLU A 70 -9.26 -7.26 15.77
CA GLU A 70 -10.39 -8.11 16.08
C GLU A 70 -11.59 -7.84 15.16
N GLY A 71 -12.45 -8.84 14.99
CA GLY A 71 -13.74 -8.72 14.31
C GLY A 71 -13.70 -8.91 12.80
N ASN A 72 -12.52 -8.93 12.18
CA ASN A 72 -12.35 -9.30 10.77
C ASN A 72 -12.39 -10.82 10.59
N ASP A 73 -12.98 -11.29 9.49
CA ASP A 73 -13.00 -12.73 9.15
C ASP A 73 -11.60 -13.21 8.74
N ARG A 74 -10.84 -12.32 8.08
CA ARG A 74 -9.46 -12.51 7.68
C ARG A 74 -8.50 -11.82 8.64
N ALA A 75 -7.34 -12.43 8.81
CA ALA A 75 -6.27 -11.90 9.64
C ALA A 75 -5.82 -10.53 9.11
N THR A 76 -6.14 -9.49 9.87
CA THR A 76 -5.86 -8.09 9.52
C THR A 76 -4.96 -7.50 10.59
N PHE A 77 -3.80 -6.98 10.19
CA PHE A 77 -2.82 -6.42 11.11
C PHE A 77 -2.68 -4.92 10.89
N ILE A 78 -2.70 -4.15 11.98
CA ILE A 78 -2.37 -2.73 11.98
C ILE A 78 -0.89 -2.59 12.33
N VAL A 79 -0.11 -2.08 11.39
CA VAL A 79 1.34 -1.90 11.50
C VAL A 79 1.66 -0.55 12.13
N TRP A 80 1.00 0.51 11.66
CA TRP A 80 1.06 1.84 12.25
C TRP A 80 -0.34 2.43 12.40
N ASN A 81 -0.58 3.07 13.53
CA ASN A 81 -1.73 3.98 13.67
C ASN A 81 -1.44 5.36 13.05
N ASP A 82 -0.16 5.76 13.04
CA ASP A 82 0.33 6.95 12.36
C ASP A 82 1.80 6.76 11.94
N VAL A 83 2.06 6.79 10.63
CA VAL A 83 3.40 6.62 10.03
C VAL A 83 4.36 7.76 10.37
N ASN A 84 3.88 8.90 10.87
CA ASN A 84 4.73 9.97 11.41
C ASN A 84 5.70 9.45 12.48
N THR A 85 5.28 8.44 13.24
CA THR A 85 6.13 7.77 14.24
C THR A 85 7.34 7.06 13.62
N ALA A 86 7.20 6.51 12.41
CA ALA A 86 8.28 5.84 11.70
C ALA A 86 9.27 6.85 11.10
N PHE A 87 8.79 7.99 10.59
CA PHE A 87 9.65 9.07 10.08
C PHE A 87 10.28 9.92 11.18
N GLY A 88 9.79 9.85 12.42
CA GLY A 88 10.27 10.67 13.52
C GLY A 88 9.96 12.17 13.36
N THR A 89 8.97 12.51 12.54
CA THR A 89 8.54 13.89 12.27
C THR A 89 7.02 13.97 12.17
N THR A 90 6.48 15.15 12.49
CA THR A 90 5.07 15.51 12.27
C THR A 90 4.93 16.58 11.19
N GLU A 91 6.03 16.86 10.49
CA GLU A 91 6.02 17.70 9.31
C GLU A 91 5.08 17.11 8.24
N GLY A 92 4.61 17.98 7.34
CA GLY A 92 3.71 17.60 6.28
C GLY A 92 4.39 16.69 5.25
N TYR A 93 4.78 17.30 4.14
CA TYR A 93 5.39 16.62 3.00
C TYR A 93 6.77 16.07 3.36
N VAL A 94 6.90 14.74 3.38
CA VAL A 94 8.15 14.02 3.66
C VAL A 94 8.59 13.29 2.41
N ASN A 95 9.79 13.59 1.93
CA ASN A 95 10.40 13.00 0.74
C ASN A 95 9.59 13.14 -0.56
N THR A 96 8.74 14.15 -0.69
CA THR A 96 8.04 14.43 -1.97
C THR A 96 8.46 15.75 -2.61
N GLU A 97 9.03 16.66 -1.82
CA GLU A 97 9.58 17.93 -2.28
C GLU A 97 11.09 17.79 -2.58
N GLY A 98 11.47 17.93 -3.85
CA GLY A 98 12.82 17.61 -4.36
C GLY A 98 14.00 18.49 -3.90
N ALA A 99 13.88 19.22 -2.78
CA ALA A 99 14.92 20.10 -2.25
C ALA A 99 15.38 19.77 -0.81
N ALA A 100 14.70 18.86 -0.10
CA ALA A 100 15.07 18.48 1.27
C ALA A 100 16.08 17.33 1.30
N VAL A 101 16.89 17.26 2.36
CA VAL A 101 17.64 16.04 2.69
C VAL A 101 16.61 14.96 3.02
N GLY A 102 16.69 13.81 2.36
CA GLY A 102 15.74 12.72 2.55
C GLY A 102 15.66 12.28 4.01
N VAL A 103 14.44 12.08 4.52
CA VAL A 103 14.15 11.54 5.84
C VAL A 103 14.08 10.02 5.74
N SER A 104 14.96 9.31 6.45
CA SER A 104 14.87 7.86 6.55
C SER A 104 13.85 7.46 7.62
N ALA A 105 12.88 6.63 7.26
CA ALA A 105 11.99 6.02 8.23
C ALA A 105 12.62 4.79 8.87
N ILE A 106 12.21 4.47 10.10
CA ILE A 106 12.54 3.22 10.77
C ILE A 106 11.60 2.12 10.23
N PRO A 107 12.12 1.04 9.62
CA PRO A 107 11.29 -0.08 9.20
C PRO A 107 10.63 -0.79 10.39
N VAL A 108 9.52 -1.45 10.13
CA VAL A 108 8.90 -2.40 11.07
C VAL A 108 8.95 -3.80 10.49
N GLU A 109 9.40 -4.74 11.29
CA GLU A 109 9.31 -6.17 11.02
C GLU A 109 8.13 -6.75 11.82
N VAL A 110 7.27 -7.49 11.13
CA VAL A 110 6.09 -8.15 11.69
C VAL A 110 6.27 -9.65 11.50
N THR A 111 6.25 -10.40 12.61
CA THR A 111 6.18 -11.86 12.54
C THR A 111 4.77 -12.32 12.86
N VAL A 112 4.13 -12.97 11.89
CA VAL A 112 2.79 -13.57 12.03
C VAL A 112 2.95 -15.08 12.15
N ARG A 113 2.66 -15.64 13.33
CA ARG A 113 2.74 -17.09 13.55
C ARG A 113 1.38 -17.75 13.43
N LEU A 114 1.36 -18.94 12.83
CA LEU A 114 0.13 -19.71 12.62
C LEU A 114 -0.06 -20.73 13.74
N LYS A 115 -1.31 -20.90 14.20
CA LYS A 115 -1.70 -22.01 15.09
C LYS A 115 -1.63 -23.34 14.35
N THR A 116 -2.12 -23.37 13.12
CA THR A 116 -2.07 -24.54 12.23
C THR A 116 -1.29 -24.18 10.97
N PRO A 117 -0.17 -24.87 10.70
CA PRO A 117 0.61 -24.66 9.49
C PRO A 117 -0.22 -24.88 8.21
N VAL A 118 0.08 -24.13 7.16
CA VAL A 118 -0.60 -24.23 5.86
C VAL A 118 0.37 -24.62 4.75
N SER A 119 -0.09 -25.35 3.73
CA SER A 119 0.78 -25.84 2.66
C SER A 119 1.11 -24.78 1.61
N SER A 120 0.25 -23.76 1.48
CA SER A 120 0.40 -22.68 0.52
C SER A 120 -0.32 -21.42 0.99
N LEU A 121 0.05 -20.30 0.39
CA LEU A 121 -0.56 -19.00 0.63
C LEU A 121 -0.64 -18.24 -0.69
N LEU A 122 -1.80 -17.66 -0.98
CA LEU A 122 -2.00 -16.84 -2.18
C LEU A 122 -1.43 -15.45 -1.92
N THR A 123 -0.12 -15.27 -2.05
CA THR A 123 0.56 -14.01 -1.70
C THR A 123 0.10 -12.83 -2.55
N GLN A 124 -0.40 -13.08 -3.77
CA GLN A 124 -1.09 -12.10 -4.61
C GLN A 124 -2.46 -11.64 -4.06
N LYS A 125 -2.90 -12.17 -2.91
CA LYS A 125 -4.09 -11.72 -2.18
C LYS A 125 -3.72 -11.00 -0.89
N PHE A 126 -2.46 -10.66 -0.69
CA PHE A 126 -2.07 -9.73 0.36
C PHE A 126 -2.66 -8.38 0.02
N ASN A 127 -3.35 -7.79 0.99
CA ASN A 127 -4.11 -6.57 0.79
C ASN A 127 -3.54 -5.51 1.75
N PRO A 128 -2.39 -4.90 1.43
CA PRO A 128 -1.91 -3.74 2.16
C PRO A 128 -2.87 -2.57 1.92
N PHE A 129 -3.08 -1.77 2.95
CA PHE A 129 -3.97 -0.61 2.88
C PHE A 129 -3.48 0.48 3.82
N ILE A 130 -3.97 1.69 3.57
CA ILE A 130 -3.83 2.81 4.50
C ILE A 130 -5.19 3.19 5.06
N PHE A 131 -5.19 3.88 6.20
CA PHE A 131 -6.37 4.58 6.69
C PHE A 131 -6.02 6.02 7.08
N VAL A 132 -6.92 6.95 6.80
CA VAL A 132 -6.61 8.38 6.83
C VAL A 132 -7.48 9.10 7.84
N ASN A 133 -6.85 9.73 8.85
CA ASN A 133 -7.44 10.51 9.95
C ASN A 133 -8.40 9.76 10.88
N SER A 134 -8.99 8.67 10.42
CA SER A 134 -9.88 7.79 11.19
C SER A 134 -9.61 6.36 10.76
N ARG A 135 -9.79 5.41 11.69
CA ARG A 135 -9.58 4.00 11.40
C ARG A 135 -10.47 3.53 10.24
N GLN A 136 -11.69 4.03 10.14
CA GLN A 136 -12.70 3.56 9.19
C GLN A 136 -12.51 4.10 7.76
N ARG A 137 -11.74 5.18 7.56
CA ARG A 137 -11.48 5.74 6.23
C ARG A 137 -10.30 5.02 5.57
N GLU A 138 -10.56 3.83 5.06
CA GLU A 138 -9.56 2.98 4.41
C GLU A 138 -9.38 3.32 2.92
N ILE A 139 -8.17 3.15 2.41
CA ILE A 139 -7.83 3.20 0.99
C ILE A 139 -6.99 1.95 0.69
N HIS A 140 -7.45 1.14 -0.26
CA HIS A 140 -6.78 -0.10 -0.68
C HIS A 140 -6.30 -0.02 -2.12
N LEU A 141 -5.53 -1.03 -2.52
CA LEU A 141 -5.23 -1.32 -3.91
C LEU A 141 -6.51 -1.47 -4.75
N VAL A 142 -6.41 -1.15 -6.04
CA VAL A 142 -7.55 -1.20 -6.96
C VAL A 142 -8.28 -2.55 -6.93
N ASP A 143 -9.60 -2.48 -6.76
CA ASP A 143 -10.53 -3.62 -6.66
C ASP A 143 -10.26 -4.60 -5.51
N TYR A 144 -9.38 -4.26 -4.56
CA TYR A 144 -9.32 -4.99 -3.31
C TYR A 144 -10.50 -4.58 -2.42
N LYS A 145 -11.07 -5.54 -1.70
CA LYS A 145 -12.19 -5.27 -0.80
C LYS A 145 -11.68 -4.51 0.44
N PRO A 146 -12.50 -3.60 1.00
CA PRO A 146 -12.26 -3.05 2.33
C PRO A 146 -12.17 -4.14 3.38
N THR A 147 -11.59 -3.80 4.54
CA THR A 147 -11.81 -4.61 5.75
C THR A 147 -13.24 -4.44 6.26
N LYS A 148 -13.62 -5.21 7.27
CA LYS A 148 -14.95 -5.07 7.90
C LYS A 148 -15.13 -3.72 8.62
N HIS A 149 -14.03 -3.04 8.94
CA HIS A 149 -14.04 -1.77 9.66
C HIS A 149 -14.13 -0.55 8.75
N ALA A 150 -14.05 -0.72 7.42
CA ALA A 150 -14.21 0.39 6.50
C ALA A 150 -15.60 1.03 6.60
N ASP A 151 -15.64 2.36 6.58
CA ASP A 151 -16.87 3.11 6.40
C ASP A 151 -17.29 3.06 4.93
N THR A 152 -18.09 2.04 4.60
CA THR A 152 -18.64 1.86 3.24
C THR A 152 -19.60 2.98 2.82
N SER A 153 -20.03 3.88 3.72
CA SER A 153 -20.85 5.04 3.34
C SER A 153 -20.07 6.08 2.53
N LEU A 154 -18.74 6.02 2.54
CA LEU A 154 -17.87 6.87 1.72
C LEU A 154 -17.79 6.40 0.26
N PHE A 155 -18.19 5.16 -0.03
CA PHE A 155 -18.12 4.61 -1.39
C PHE A 155 -19.10 5.31 -2.34
N GLY A 156 -18.63 5.64 -3.54
CA GLY A 156 -19.41 6.37 -4.53
C GLY A 156 -19.57 7.87 -4.21
N THR A 157 -18.91 8.38 -3.16
CA THR A 157 -18.93 9.81 -2.79
C THR A 157 -17.74 10.56 -3.37
N GLU A 158 -17.83 11.89 -3.45
CA GLU A 158 -16.76 12.76 -3.99
C GLU A 158 -16.23 12.27 -5.36
N ASN A 159 -14.96 11.89 -5.43
CA ASN A 159 -14.31 11.32 -6.61
C ASN A 159 -14.29 9.79 -6.62
N ASP A 160 -14.66 9.13 -5.52
CA ASP A 160 -14.74 7.67 -5.46
C ASP A 160 -15.97 7.15 -6.24
N ARG A 161 -15.77 6.04 -6.94
CA ARG A 161 -16.76 5.32 -7.75
C ARG A 161 -16.74 3.83 -7.43
N SER A 162 -16.40 3.48 -6.19
CA SER A 162 -16.58 2.12 -5.69
C SER A 162 -18.05 1.73 -5.79
N ASP A 163 -18.30 0.55 -6.35
CA ASP A 163 -19.61 -0.08 -6.44
C ASP A 163 -19.46 -1.53 -5.95
N PRO A 164 -19.76 -1.80 -4.67
CA PRO A 164 -19.70 -3.15 -4.12
C PRO A 164 -20.60 -4.15 -4.85
N GLY A 165 -21.71 -3.69 -5.47
CA GLY A 165 -22.61 -4.54 -6.25
C GLY A 165 -22.00 -5.00 -7.58
N ALA A 166 -21.04 -4.24 -8.11
CA ALA A 166 -20.28 -4.55 -9.33
C ALA A 166 -18.86 -5.09 -9.03
N GLU A 167 -18.53 -5.34 -7.76
CA GLU A 167 -17.18 -5.68 -7.29
C GLU A 167 -16.08 -4.68 -7.74
N VAL A 168 -16.43 -3.40 -7.84
CA VAL A 168 -15.50 -2.31 -8.13
C VAL A 168 -15.18 -1.58 -6.83
N TYR A 169 -13.89 -1.44 -6.51
CA TYR A 169 -13.46 -0.76 -5.28
C TYR A 169 -12.27 0.15 -5.55
N TYR A 170 -12.25 1.28 -4.86
CA TYR A 170 -11.16 2.25 -4.84
C TYR A 170 -10.74 2.77 -6.23
N ARG A 171 -11.74 3.18 -7.02
CA ARG A 171 -11.58 3.78 -8.35
C ARG A 171 -12.27 5.11 -8.47
N MET A 172 -11.79 5.96 -9.37
CA MET A 172 -12.44 7.19 -9.81
C MET A 172 -13.29 6.99 -11.07
N ASP A 173 -14.00 8.04 -11.52
CA ASP A 173 -14.85 8.04 -12.72
C ASP A 173 -14.09 7.84 -14.02
N ASN A 174 -12.89 8.38 -14.12
CA ASN A 174 -11.92 8.12 -15.20
C ASN A 174 -11.19 6.76 -15.04
N ARG A 175 -11.65 5.89 -14.13
CA ARG A 175 -11.08 4.57 -13.78
C ARG A 175 -9.74 4.60 -13.06
N TYR A 176 -9.28 5.78 -12.67
CA TYR A 176 -8.01 5.96 -11.98
C TYR A 176 -8.08 5.27 -10.61
N PRO A 177 -7.14 4.37 -10.28
CA PRO A 177 -7.09 3.74 -8.97
C PRO A 177 -6.59 4.72 -7.90
N TRP A 178 -7.00 4.53 -6.65
CA TRP A 178 -6.45 5.31 -5.53
C TRP A 178 -5.04 4.87 -5.11
N ALA A 179 -4.68 3.60 -5.35
CA ALA A 179 -3.37 3.05 -4.99
C ALA A 179 -2.87 2.06 -6.05
N LEU A 180 -1.54 1.97 -6.15
CA LEU A 180 -0.81 1.07 -7.06
C LEU A 180 0.18 0.23 -6.27
N ASP A 181 0.48 -0.95 -6.78
CA ASP A 181 1.51 -1.83 -6.25
C ASP A 181 2.46 -2.26 -7.37
N PHE A 182 3.76 -2.24 -7.08
CA PHE A 182 4.81 -2.50 -8.06
C PHE A 182 5.77 -3.57 -7.52
N PRO A 183 5.90 -4.71 -8.21
CA PRO A 183 6.83 -5.76 -7.79
C PRO A 183 8.28 -5.28 -7.95
N ARG A 184 9.08 -5.43 -6.89
CA ARG A 184 10.53 -5.20 -6.94
C ARG A 184 11.22 -6.40 -7.58
N LYS A 185 12.17 -6.13 -8.47
CA LYS A 185 13.07 -7.16 -9.00
C LYS A 185 14.15 -7.54 -7.98
N GLU A 186 14.67 -6.55 -7.26
CA GLU A 186 15.77 -6.69 -6.31
C GLU A 186 15.64 -5.67 -5.16
N ASP A 187 16.18 -6.02 -3.98
CA ASP A 187 16.14 -5.18 -2.77
C ASP A 187 17.00 -3.92 -2.87
N SER A 188 17.89 -3.85 -3.86
CA SER A 188 18.81 -2.73 -4.09
C SER A 188 18.18 -1.57 -4.89
N SER A 189 17.03 -1.78 -5.54
CA SER A 189 16.41 -0.78 -6.43
C SER A 189 14.90 -0.64 -6.18
N PRO A 190 14.34 0.58 -6.13
CA PRO A 190 12.89 0.74 -6.03
C PRO A 190 12.20 0.15 -7.26
N ALA A 191 11.01 -0.46 -7.08
CA ALA A 191 10.22 -0.96 -8.20
C ALA A 191 9.70 0.18 -9.10
N TRP A 192 9.49 1.34 -8.50
CA TRP A 192 8.89 2.51 -9.11
C TRP A 192 9.39 3.78 -8.40
N ASN A 193 9.56 4.85 -9.15
CA ASN A 193 9.88 6.17 -8.60
C ASN A 193 8.62 7.02 -8.67
N TYR A 194 8.22 7.62 -7.56
CA TYR A 194 7.00 8.40 -7.53
C TYR A 194 7.24 9.82 -8.07
N PRO A 195 6.23 10.43 -8.71
CA PRO A 195 6.25 11.86 -9.03
C PRO A 195 6.52 12.73 -7.81
N LYS A 196 7.19 13.86 -8.03
CA LYS A 196 7.32 14.93 -7.03
C LYS A 196 5.95 15.48 -6.62
N GLU A 197 5.89 16.07 -5.45
CA GLU A 197 4.71 16.75 -4.91
C GLU A 197 4.00 17.61 -5.96
N ARG A 198 2.69 17.41 -6.14
CA ARG A 198 1.81 18.12 -7.11
C ARG A 198 2.10 17.88 -8.58
N VAL A 199 3.00 16.96 -8.90
CA VAL A 199 3.26 16.56 -10.29
C VAL A 199 2.38 15.37 -10.64
N ILE A 200 1.24 15.65 -11.27
CA ILE A 200 0.33 14.60 -11.76
C ILE A 200 1.07 13.49 -12.50
N ILE A 201 0.67 12.24 -12.26
CA ILE A 201 1.33 11.06 -12.80
C ILE A 201 1.52 11.10 -14.32
N THR A 202 0.58 11.67 -15.08
CA THR A 202 0.69 11.74 -16.56
C THR A 202 1.78 12.69 -17.05
N LYS A 203 2.25 13.64 -16.22
CA LYS A 203 3.44 14.44 -16.53
C LYS A 203 4.72 13.62 -16.36
N ALA A 204 4.83 12.85 -15.28
CA ALA A 204 5.98 11.99 -15.03
C ALA A 204 5.99 10.74 -15.94
N TYR A 205 4.81 10.21 -16.25
CA TYR A 205 4.56 8.98 -16.97
C TYR A 205 3.51 9.20 -18.09
N PRO A 206 3.92 9.69 -19.27
CA PRO A 206 2.99 10.09 -20.34
C PRO A 206 2.09 8.98 -20.89
N ASN A 207 2.46 7.71 -20.68
CA ASN A 207 1.68 6.55 -21.14
C ASN A 207 0.76 5.93 -20.07
N TYR A 208 0.72 6.51 -18.86
CA TYR A 208 -0.12 6.01 -17.76
C TYR A 208 -1.61 5.95 -18.13
N GLU A 209 -2.15 7.01 -18.72
CA GLU A 209 -3.58 7.10 -19.03
C GLU A 209 -4.02 6.03 -20.05
N LYS A 210 -3.16 5.70 -21.03
CA LYS A 210 -3.43 4.60 -21.96
C LYS A 210 -3.60 3.29 -21.20
N TRP A 211 -2.66 2.98 -20.30
CA TRP A 211 -2.72 1.78 -19.48
C TRP A 211 -3.99 1.72 -18.61
N VAL A 212 -4.43 2.82 -18.02
CA VAL A 212 -5.67 2.82 -17.24
C VAL A 212 -6.92 2.57 -18.10
N LEU A 213 -6.96 3.14 -19.31
CA LEU A 213 -8.14 3.09 -20.17
C LEU A 213 -8.35 1.73 -20.84
N ASP A 214 -7.29 1.15 -21.38
CA ASP A 214 -7.38 -0.06 -22.23
C ASP A 214 -6.44 -1.20 -21.80
N GLN A 215 -5.72 -1.04 -20.69
CA GLN A 215 -4.72 -2.00 -20.17
C GLN A 215 -3.59 -2.30 -21.18
N SER A 216 -3.41 -1.46 -22.20
CA SER A 216 -2.25 -1.53 -23.07
C SER A 216 -1.02 -0.93 -22.39
N ASN A 217 0.17 -1.33 -22.83
CA ASN A 217 1.45 -0.84 -22.31
C ASN A 217 1.68 -1.13 -20.81
N LEU A 218 1.83 -2.41 -20.47
CA LEU A 218 2.17 -2.90 -19.13
C LEU A 218 3.56 -2.45 -18.62
N SER A 219 4.35 -1.78 -19.46
CA SER A 219 5.68 -1.25 -19.11
C SER A 219 5.70 0.28 -19.06
N TRP A 220 4.55 0.96 -18.95
CA TRP A 220 4.44 2.44 -18.94
C TRP A 220 5.34 3.13 -17.91
N PHE A 221 5.72 2.43 -16.83
CA PHE A 221 6.58 2.92 -15.76
C PHE A 221 8.08 2.61 -15.97
N ASP A 222 8.43 1.82 -16.99
CA ASP A 222 9.79 1.38 -17.27
C ASP A 222 10.62 2.49 -17.92
N ALA A 223 11.56 3.05 -17.15
CA ALA A 223 12.46 4.13 -17.58
C ALA A 223 13.48 3.70 -18.65
N SER A 224 13.61 2.41 -18.95
CA SER A 224 14.43 1.92 -20.06
C SER A 224 13.74 2.06 -21.42
N VAL A 225 12.42 2.25 -21.44
CA VAL A 225 11.63 2.45 -22.65
C VAL A 225 11.52 3.95 -22.96
N SER A 226 11.97 4.36 -24.14
CA SER A 226 11.96 5.77 -24.55
C SER A 226 10.54 6.35 -24.54
N GLY A 227 10.37 7.52 -23.93
CA GLY A 227 9.09 8.23 -23.84
C GLY A 227 8.14 7.74 -22.73
N ASN A 228 8.51 6.72 -21.95
CA ASN A 228 7.70 6.26 -20.82
C ASN A 228 7.86 7.14 -19.57
N VAL A 229 9.06 7.73 -19.37
CA VAL A 229 9.40 8.38 -18.11
C VAL A 229 10.11 9.72 -18.33
N ASN A 230 9.54 10.77 -17.75
CA ASN A 230 10.12 12.10 -17.66
C ASN A 230 10.78 12.26 -16.28
N LYS A 231 12.08 11.94 -16.20
CA LYS A 231 12.82 11.80 -14.92
C LYS A 231 12.90 13.09 -14.11
N GLU A 232 12.81 14.24 -14.75
CA GLU A 232 12.81 15.55 -14.10
C GLU A 232 11.63 15.77 -13.15
N PHE A 233 10.54 15.01 -13.34
CA PHE A 233 9.33 15.05 -12.54
C PHE A 233 9.30 14.03 -11.41
N LEU A 234 10.30 13.15 -11.31
CA LEU A 234 10.38 12.10 -10.30
C LEU A 234 11.24 12.52 -9.11
N TYR A 235 10.86 12.04 -7.93
CA TYR A 235 11.67 12.14 -6.71
C TYR A 235 12.70 10.99 -6.66
#